data_AF-A0A258XFT7-F1
#
_entry.id   AF-A0A258XFT7-F1
#
_cell.length_a   1.000
_cell.length_b   1.000
_cell.length_c   1.000
_cell.angle_alpha   90.00
_cell.angle_beta   90.00
_cell.angle_gamma   90.00
#
_symmetry.space_group_name_H-M   'P 1'
#
loop_
_entity.id
_entity.type
_entity.pdbx_description
1 polymer ?
#
loop_
_entity_poly.entity_id
_entity_poly.type
_entity_poly.pdbx_seq_one_letter_code
_entity_poly.pdbx_strand_id
1 'polypeptide(L)' 'MDTIAAPDIARIVSDIADEMRGISERGAVASYIPPLAQVSPDKFGMAVVMADGAVHVAGDADEAFSIQSSM' A
#
# COMPACT_ATOMS: atom_id res chain seq x y z
N MET A 1 8.12 31.53 13.02
CA MET A 1 8.38 30.14 13.46
C MET A 1 7.20 29.35 12.95
N ASP A 2 7.24 28.99 11.67
CA ASP A 2 6.13 28.29 11.02
C ASP A 2 6.00 26.93 11.66
N THR A 3 4.98 26.78 12.49
CA THR A 3 4.51 25.47 12.94
C THR A 3 4.09 24.74 11.68
N ILE A 4 4.96 23.87 11.15
CA ILE A 4 4.55 22.88 10.17
C ILE A 4 3.43 22.12 10.85
N ALA A 5 2.18 22.38 10.46
CA ALA A 5 1.05 21.59 10.92
C ALA A 5 1.41 20.14 10.66
N ALA A 6 1.27 19.29 11.69
CA ALA A 6 1.59 17.88 11.55
C ALA A 6 0.90 17.36 10.28
N PRO A 7 1.64 16.76 9.33
CA PRO A 7 1.05 16.33 8.09
C PRO A 7 -0.11 15.38 8.38
N ASP A 8 -1.24 15.58 7.69
CA ASP A 8 -2.39 14.69 7.77
C ASP A 8 -2.05 13.39 7.05
N ILE A 9 -1.37 12.50 7.77
CA ILE A 9 -0.88 11.22 7.26
C ILE A 9 -2.06 10.38 6.76
N ALA A 10 -3.21 10.42 7.44
CA ALA A 10 -4.40 9.69 7.01
C ALA A 10 -4.86 10.13 5.62
N ARG A 11 -4.92 11.45 5.37
CA ARG A 11 -5.28 11.98 4.06
C ARG A 11 -4.25 11.60 2.99
N ILE A 12 -2.95 11.76 3.28
CA ILE A 12 -1.89 11.43 2.31
C ILE A 12 -1.94 9.94 1.92
N VAL A 13 -2.10 9.06 2.91
CA VAL A 13 -2.17 7.60 2.68
C VAL A 13 -3.40 7.24 1.85
N SER A 14 -4.55 7.89 2.08
CA SER A 14 -5.76 7.73 1.27
C SER A 14 -5.56 8.24 -0.17
N ASP A 15 -5.00 9.44 -0.34
CA ASP A 15 -4.79 10.07 -1.65
C ASP A 15 -3.89 9.19 -2.54
N ILE A 16 -2.82 8.62 -1.96
CA ILE A 16 -1.93 7.69 -2.66
C ILE A 16 -2.69 6.42 -3.08
N ALA A 17 -3.53 5.86 -2.20
CA ALA A 17 -4.28 4.66 -2.54
C ALA A 17 -5.27 4.90 -3.68
N ASP A 18 -5.92 6.07 -3.72
CA ASP A 18 -6.84 6.45 -4.79
C ASP A 18 -6.10 6.74 -6.10
N GLU A 19 -4.95 7.42 -6.06
CA GLU A 19 -4.09 7.60 -7.23
C GLU A 19 -3.64 6.26 -7.80
N MET A 20 -3.14 5.37 -6.92
CA MET A 20 -2.68 4.04 -7.31
C MET A 20 -3.79 3.19 -7.91
N ARG A 21 -5.05 3.29 -7.44
CA ARG A 21 -6.21 2.63 -8.07
C ARG A 21 -6.42 3.08 -9.52
N GLY A 22 -6.15 4.34 -9.83
CA GLY A 22 -6.31 4.92 -11.17
C GLY A 22 -5.23 4.48 -12.17
N ILE A 23 -4.12 3.91 -11.71
CA ILE A 23 -3.01 3.46 -12.56
C ILE A 23 -3.29 2.03 -13.05
N SER A 24 -3.43 1.87 -14.36
CA SER A 24 -3.66 0.58 -15.04
C SER A 24 -2.36 -0.08 -15.56
N GLU A 25 -1.24 0.64 -15.59
CA GLU A 25 0.08 0.08 -15.90
C GLU A 25 0.75 -0.45 -14.62
N ARG A 26 0.61 -1.75 -14.35
CA ARG A 26 1.03 -2.36 -13.07
C ARG A 26 2.21 -3.34 -13.15
N GLY A 27 2.93 -3.35 -14.27
CA GLY A 27 4.00 -4.33 -14.52
C GLY A 27 3.45 -5.77 -14.68
N ALA A 28 4.34 -6.77 -14.64
CA ALA A 28 3.96 -8.17 -14.81
C ALA A 28 4.10 -8.96 -13.50
N VAL A 29 3.04 -9.65 -13.09
CA VAL A 29 3.05 -10.55 -11.93
C VAL A 29 4.03 -11.70 -12.17
N ALA A 30 4.82 -12.04 -11.15
CA ALA A 30 5.76 -13.16 -11.19
C ALA A 30 5.04 -14.50 -11.44
N SER A 31 5.13 -15.00 -12.66
CA SER A 31 4.38 -16.18 -13.13
C SER A 31 5.03 -17.53 -12.80
N TYR A 32 6.23 -17.55 -12.22
CA TYR A 32 6.96 -18.76 -11.87
C TYR A 32 6.56 -19.38 -10.51
N ILE A 33 5.66 -18.74 -9.76
CA ILE A 33 5.12 -19.23 -8.47
C ILE A 33 3.59 -19.33 -8.58
N PRO A 34 3.00 -20.54 -8.69
CA PRO A 34 1.57 -20.71 -8.99
C PRO A 34 0.58 -20.00 -8.05
N PRO A 35 0.83 -19.91 -6.72
CA PRO A 35 -0.02 -19.12 -5.82
C PRO A 35 -0.01 -17.61 -6.10
N LEU A 36 1.08 -17.05 -6.65
CA LEU A 36 1.21 -15.62 -6.94
C LEU A 36 0.48 -15.24 -8.25
N ALA A 37 0.35 -16.18 -9.18
CA ALA A 37 -0.32 -15.96 -10.47
C ALA A 37 -1.85 -15.76 -10.35
N GLN A 38 -2.45 -16.07 -9.19
CA GLN A 38 -3.89 -15.86 -8.94
C GLN A 38 -4.20 -14.54 -8.23
N VAL A 39 -3.18 -13.78 -7.83
CA VAL A 39 -3.37 -12.49 -7.17
C VAL A 39 -3.71 -11.46 -8.24
N SER A 40 -4.80 -10.71 -8.04
CA SER A 40 -5.17 -9.63 -8.95
C SER A 40 -4.05 -8.58 -8.97
N PRO A 41 -3.55 -8.16 -10.14
CA PRO A 41 -2.55 -7.10 -10.25
C PRO A 41 -3.09 -5.75 -9.76
N ASP A 42 -4.40 -5.59 -9.69
CA ASP A 42 -5.06 -4.34 -9.30
C ASP A 42 -5.01 -4.09 -7.79
N LYS A 43 -4.58 -5.08 -6.99
CA LYS A 43 -4.48 -4.95 -5.54
C LYS A 43 -3.39 -3.97 -5.14
N PHE A 44 -3.72 -3.10 -4.20
CA PHE A 44 -2.78 -2.15 -3.63
C PHE A 44 -3.16 -1.89 -2.17
N GLY A 45 -2.24 -2.13 -1.25
CA GLY A 45 -2.40 -1.86 0.17
C GLY A 45 -1.20 -1.11 0.73
N MET A 46 -1.45 -0.16 1.62
CA MET A 46 -0.40 0.61 2.30
C MET A 46 -0.74 0.82 3.77
N ALA A 47 0.27 0.66 4.63
CA ALA A 47 0.18 0.91 6.06
C ALA A 47 1.37 1.75 6.52
N VAL A 48 1.11 2.83 7.27
CA VAL A 48 2.11 3.70 7.90
C VAL A 48 1.94 3.62 9.41
N VAL A 49 2.99 3.21 10.10
CA VAL A 49 3.05 3.15 11.57
C VAL A 49 3.97 4.26 12.05
N MET A 50 3.42 5.21 12.80
CA MET A 50 4.13 6.35 13.37
C MET A 50 4.86 5.93 14.65
N ALA A 51 5.90 6.70 15.04
CA ALA A 51 6.69 6.41 16.24
C ALA A 51 5.89 6.50 17.56
N ASP A 52 4.75 7.19 17.54
CA ASP A 52 3.80 7.29 18.66
C ASP A 52 2.77 6.14 18.68
N GLY A 53 2.84 5.22 17.72
CA GLY A 53 1.93 4.09 17.57
C GLY A 53 0.66 4.39 16.77
N ALA A 54 0.49 5.60 16.22
CA ALA A 54 -0.60 5.86 15.28
C ALA A 54 -0.42 5.02 14.00
N VAL A 55 -1.51 4.42 13.54
CA VAL A 55 -1.52 3.57 12.34
C VAL A 55 -2.47 4.16 11.32
N HIS A 56 -1.98 4.35 10.11
CA HIS A 56 -2.75 4.83 8.96
C HIS A 56 -2.71 3.79 7.86
N VAL A 57 -3.87 3.28 7.46
CA VAL A 57 -4.02 2.24 6.43
C VAL A 57 -4.88 2.74 5.28
N ALA A 58 -4.58 2.28 4.06
CA ALA A 58 -5.44 2.46 2.90
C ALA A 58 -5.28 1.31 1.89
N GLY A 59 -6.29 1.15 1.03
CA GLY A 59 -6.34 0.06 0.06
C GLY A 59 -6.56 -1.31 0.72
N ASP A 60 -5.97 -2.35 0.15
CA ASP A 60 -6.09 -3.76 0.58
C ASP A 60 -5.08 -4.11 1.70
N ALA A 61 -4.74 -3.15 2.57
CA ALA A 61 -3.67 -3.28 3.57
C ALA A 61 -3.90 -4.38 4.61
N ASP A 62 -5.16 -4.76 4.86
CA ASP A 62 -5.53 -5.85 5.77
C ASP A 62 -5.53 -7.23 5.09
N GLU A 63 -5.31 -7.30 3.77
CA GLU A 63 -5.28 -8.57 3.06
C GLU A 63 -3.95 -9.29 3.30
N ALA A 64 -4.03 -10.50 3.88
CA ALA A 64 -2.86 -11.33 4.12
C ALA A 64 -2.22 -11.77 2.80
N PHE A 65 -0.93 -11.52 2.64
CA PHE A 65 -0.13 -12.00 1.51
C PHE A 65 1.11 -12.76 2.01
N SER A 66 1.67 -13.60 1.15
CA SER A 66 2.91 -14.31 1.46
C SER A 66 4.09 -13.34 1.39
N ILE A 67 4.91 -13.27 2.45
CA ILE A 67 6.11 -12.41 2.50
C ILE A 67 7.11 -12.74 1.36
N GLN A 68 7.20 -14.02 0.93
CA GLN A 68 8.17 -14.50 -0.08
C GLN A 68 9.61 -14.01 0.25
N SER A 69 10.59 -14.16 -0.64
CA SER A 69 11.89 -13.50 -0.44
C SER A 69 11.78 -12.01 -0.80
N SER A 70 11.21 -11.20 0.08
CA SER A 70 11.25 -9.73 0.02
C SER A 70 12.25 -9.20 1.06
N MET A 71 13.53 -9.46 0.81
CA MET A 71 14.65 -8.84 1.53
C MET A 71 15.64 -8.28 0.52
#